data_AF-A0A973X5C1-F1
#
_entry.id   AF-A0A973X5C1-F1
#
_cell.length_a   1.000
_cell.length_b   1.000
_cell.length_c   1.000
_cell.angle_alpha   90.00
_cell.angle_beta   90.00
_cell.angle_gamma   90.00
#
_symmetry.space_group_name_H-M   'P 1'
#
loop_
_entity.id
_entity.type
_entity.pdbx_description
1 polymer ?
#
loop_
_entity_poly.entity_id
_entity_poly.type
_entity_poly.pdbx_seq_one_letter_code
_entity_poly.pdbx_strand_id
1 'polypeptide(L)'
;MFHRLSSHWPIYLPLALALIAQPAFAGDAARLLPTIADAMAQATSPQAIAEYRRKLREYQEARAAFDEEAGAYWSAVSDKRRTRNAKRRDHVALTLDDYVLTQPPLYTGPKRPVDPEPSEQPPRERKEIPVVADLLQAAADHFQFRPQRPANELDFKRAYARVARAAGLTPQQAVRVYAFETGGNGSHDMQSGLSSRPGSRAISTAIGYNQLLTTNSVELIAEQGHHFVKALSEKAAQLSGAARKALDHKIAVLKRMVAFTRTVPDEWAAHARLADTPQGWAVHAMVLDLDVGPLLQTHKLLTSVIFAQQKGHNRPLTAAELEMMNLTGDGTGLDMVTMPLSMREQVPTANFFQRSGYERNPVAIRHNTVAKLLAVTDARMDANSNQQGARDLAAAF
;
A
#
# COMPACT_ATOMS: atom_id res chain seq x y z
N MET A 1 22.27 -22.78 7.75
CA MET A 1 23.06 -21.80 6.97
C MET A 1 22.37 -20.45 7.18
N PHE A 2 23.04 -19.53 7.87
CA PHE A 2 22.45 -18.34 8.48
C PHE A 2 21.85 -17.38 7.43
N HIS A 3 20.52 -17.22 7.41
CA HIS A 3 19.88 -16.13 6.69
C HIS A 3 20.14 -14.83 7.46
N ARG A 4 20.96 -13.93 6.89
CA ARG A 4 20.94 -12.51 7.26
C ARG A 4 19.60 -11.95 6.79
N LEU A 5 18.69 -11.70 7.73
CA LEU A 5 17.56 -10.83 7.51
C LEU A 5 18.06 -9.39 7.63
N SER A 6 18.18 -8.76 6.48
CA SER A 6 18.40 -7.34 6.26
C SER A 6 17.40 -6.56 7.12
N SER A 7 17.85 -5.98 8.23
CA SER A 7 17.04 -5.07 9.03
C SER A 7 16.90 -3.75 8.27
N HIS A 8 15.98 -3.70 7.30
CA HIS A 8 15.77 -2.52 6.47
C HIS A 8 14.37 -1.97 6.70
N TRP A 9 14.35 -0.73 7.20
CA TRP A 9 13.15 0.07 7.40
C TRP A 9 12.58 0.45 6.03
N PRO A 10 11.34 0.07 5.69
CA PRO A 10 10.71 0.63 4.50
C PRO A 10 10.46 2.12 4.74
N ILE A 11 10.87 2.94 3.78
CA ILE A 11 10.38 4.31 3.65
C ILE A 11 8.91 4.17 3.24
N TYR A 12 8.03 4.29 4.23
CA TYR A 12 6.59 4.16 4.05
C TYR A 12 6.06 5.25 3.10
N LEU A 13 5.79 4.88 1.84
CA LEU A 13 4.81 5.62 1.06
C LEU A 13 3.42 5.34 1.64
N PRO A 14 2.55 6.36 1.71
CA PRO A 14 1.22 6.19 2.27
C PRO A 14 0.46 5.20 1.37
N LEU A 15 -0.03 4.10 1.95
CA LEU A 15 -1.15 3.40 1.34
C LEU A 15 -2.29 4.43 1.27
N ALA A 16 -2.58 4.90 0.07
CA ALA A 16 -3.68 5.80 -0.16
C ALA A 16 -4.96 5.03 0.17
N LEU A 17 -5.49 5.26 1.37
CA LEU A 17 -6.86 4.89 1.72
C LEU A 17 -7.79 5.53 0.70
N ALA A 18 -8.16 4.77 -0.33
CA ALA A 18 -9.22 5.13 -1.25
C ALA A 18 -10.55 5.12 -0.46
N LEU A 19 -10.89 6.26 0.12
CA LEU A 19 -12.24 6.51 0.61
C LEU A 19 -13.15 6.65 -0.61
N ILE A 20 -14.08 5.70 -0.73
CA ILE A 20 -15.23 5.79 -1.62
C ILE A 20 -16.08 6.99 -1.15
N ALA A 21 -16.05 8.08 -1.90
CA ALA A 21 -17.05 9.15 -1.79
C ALA A 21 -18.21 8.87 -2.79
N GLN A 22 -19.45 9.07 -2.34
CA GLN A 22 -20.64 9.08 -3.19
C GLN A 22 -20.88 10.49 -3.79
N PRO A 23 -21.61 10.60 -4.92
CA PRO A 23 -21.39 11.64 -5.94
C PRO A 23 -22.18 12.93 -5.66
N ALA A 24 -21.61 14.06 -6.06
CA ALA A 24 -22.36 15.28 -6.32
C ALA A 24 -22.73 15.33 -7.80
N PHE A 25 -23.99 15.66 -8.08
CA PHE A 25 -24.55 15.83 -9.43
C PHE A 25 -23.75 16.86 -10.24
N ALA A 26 -23.25 16.47 -11.41
CA ALA A 26 -22.74 17.38 -12.42
C ALA A 26 -23.88 17.72 -13.38
N GLY A 27 -24.34 18.98 -13.33
CA GLY A 27 -25.24 19.55 -14.34
C GLY A 27 -24.51 19.84 -15.65
N ASP A 28 -25.29 19.86 -16.73
CA ASP A 28 -24.89 19.92 -18.14
C ASP A 28 -23.80 20.94 -18.49
N ALA A 29 -22.79 20.47 -19.22
CA ALA A 29 -21.78 21.30 -19.85
C ALA A 29 -22.34 21.91 -21.15
N ALA A 30 -22.91 23.12 -21.04
CA ALA A 30 -23.18 23.96 -22.19
C ALA A 30 -21.85 24.44 -22.82
N ARG A 31 -21.67 24.14 -24.12
CA ARG A 31 -20.57 24.67 -24.96
C ARG A 31 -20.60 26.20 -24.96
N LEU A 32 -19.53 26.82 -24.48
CA LEU A 32 -19.32 28.27 -24.53
C LEU A 32 -18.79 28.70 -25.90
N LEU A 33 -19.33 29.81 -26.41
CA LEU A 33 -19.01 30.43 -27.71
C LEU A 33 -17.63 31.12 -27.70
N PRO A 34 -16.98 31.31 -28.88
CA PRO A 34 -15.61 31.82 -29.01
C PRO A 34 -15.37 33.22 -28.46
N THR A 35 -16.43 33.99 -28.20
CA THR A 35 -16.39 35.36 -27.66
C THR A 35 -16.00 35.44 -26.17
N ILE A 36 -15.78 34.31 -25.50
CA ILE A 36 -15.28 34.26 -24.11
C ILE A 36 -13.75 34.01 -24.06
N ALA A 37 -13.13 33.64 -25.18
CA ALA A 37 -11.69 33.38 -25.24
C ALA A 37 -10.84 34.66 -25.05
N ASP A 38 -11.35 35.83 -25.46
CA ASP A 38 -10.63 37.11 -25.35
C ASP A 38 -10.78 37.83 -23.99
N ALA A 39 -11.54 37.26 -23.04
CA ALA A 39 -11.71 37.83 -21.70
C ALA A 39 -10.74 37.28 -20.64
N MET A 40 -9.93 36.26 -20.98
CA MET A 40 -9.01 35.60 -20.03
C MET A 40 -7.63 36.26 -19.89
N ALA A 41 -7.35 37.33 -20.63
CA ALA A 41 -6.17 38.16 -20.45
C ALA A 41 -6.45 39.37 -19.54
N GLN A 42 -7.11 39.16 -18.39
CA GLN A 42 -7.09 40.17 -17.34
C GLN A 42 -5.73 40.11 -16.65
N ALA A 43 -4.87 41.10 -16.94
CA ALA A 43 -3.68 41.38 -16.16
C ALA A 43 -4.04 41.42 -14.67
N THR A 44 -3.40 40.57 -13.87
CA THR A 44 -3.59 40.50 -12.42
C THR A 44 -3.50 41.89 -11.81
N SER A 45 -4.55 42.36 -11.13
CA SER A 45 -4.56 43.74 -10.63
C SER A 45 -3.49 43.94 -9.55
N PRO A 46 -2.85 45.12 -9.45
CA PRO A 46 -1.88 45.42 -8.38
C PRO A 46 -2.47 45.20 -6.97
N GLN A 47 -3.78 45.41 -6.82
CA GLN A 47 -4.52 45.15 -5.58
C GLN A 47 -4.58 43.64 -5.26
N ALA A 48 -4.86 42.77 -6.24
CA ALA A 48 -4.87 41.32 -6.05
C ALA A 48 -3.49 40.77 -5.64
N ILE A 49 -2.42 41.29 -6.23
CA ILE A 49 -1.03 40.93 -5.86
C ILE A 49 -0.71 41.40 -4.44
N ALA A 50 -1.12 42.62 -4.07
CA ALA A 50 -0.90 43.14 -2.71
C ALA A 50 -1.66 42.33 -1.65
N GLU A 51 -2.91 41.97 -1.91
CA GLU A 51 -3.71 41.10 -1.05
C GLU A 51 -3.12 39.69 -0.93
N TYR A 52 -2.68 39.10 -2.05
CA TYR A 52 -1.99 37.81 -2.06
C TYR A 52 -0.74 37.85 -1.17
N ARG A 53 0.13 38.85 -1.36
CA ARG A 53 1.36 39.01 -0.54
C ARG A 53 1.04 39.18 0.94
N ARG A 54 -0.03 39.90 1.29
CA ARG A 54 -0.50 40.02 2.68
C ARG A 54 -0.92 38.66 3.24
N LYS A 55 -1.85 37.98 2.58
CA LYS A 55 -2.34 36.65 2.99
C LYS A 55 -1.21 35.62 3.02
N LEU A 56 -0.21 35.76 2.15
CA LEU A 56 0.93 34.85 2.09
C LEU A 56 1.84 35.04 3.29
N ARG A 57 2.10 36.28 3.73
CA ARG A 57 2.84 36.55 4.96
C ARG A 57 2.11 36.01 6.19
N GLU A 58 0.82 36.30 6.31
CA GLU A 58 -0.03 35.76 7.40
C GLU A 58 0.02 34.23 7.44
N TYR A 59 -0.07 33.58 6.28
CA TYR A 59 0.11 32.14 6.15
C TYR A 59 1.51 31.67 6.54
N GLN A 60 2.56 32.31 6.04
CA GLN A 60 3.94 31.90 6.30
C GLN A 60 4.32 32.04 7.78
N GLU A 61 3.89 33.12 8.44
CA GLU A 61 4.11 33.33 9.87
C GLU A 61 3.37 32.28 10.70
N ALA A 62 2.07 32.08 10.47
CA ALA A 62 1.28 31.05 11.15
C ALA A 62 1.81 29.64 10.88
N ARG A 63 2.29 29.39 9.64
CA ARG A 63 2.83 28.10 9.24
C ARG A 63 4.20 27.83 9.85
N ALA A 64 5.07 28.83 9.95
CA ALA A 64 6.37 28.71 10.58
C ALA A 64 6.22 28.35 12.07
N ALA A 65 5.35 29.05 12.79
CA ALA A 65 5.07 28.76 14.20
C ALA A 65 4.54 27.31 14.38
N PHE A 66 3.60 26.89 13.53
CA PHE A 66 3.11 25.52 13.54
C PHE A 66 4.21 24.50 13.20
N ASP A 67 5.05 24.78 12.20
CA ASP A 67 6.09 23.85 11.78
C ASP A 67 7.20 23.69 12.83
N GLU A 68 7.45 24.72 13.65
CA GLU A 68 8.32 24.65 14.83
C GLU A 68 7.72 23.72 15.90
N GLU A 69 6.48 23.96 16.31
CA GLU A 69 5.76 23.13 17.30
C GLU A 69 5.63 21.68 16.84
N ALA A 70 5.19 21.47 15.59
CA ALA A 70 5.10 20.15 14.99
C ALA A 70 6.48 19.50 14.87
N GLY A 71 7.51 20.27 14.52
CA GLY A 71 8.90 19.81 14.44
C GLY A 71 9.39 19.23 15.77
N ALA A 72 9.13 19.92 16.88
CA ALA A 72 9.47 19.44 18.22
C ALA A 72 8.71 18.14 18.55
N TYR A 73 7.39 18.09 18.30
CA TYR A 73 6.57 16.90 18.51
C TYR A 73 7.10 15.68 17.74
N TRP A 74 7.35 15.83 16.43
CA TRP A 74 7.80 14.72 15.57
C TRP A 74 9.23 14.28 15.88
N SER A 75 10.07 15.18 16.38
CA SER A 75 11.39 14.83 16.92
C SER A 75 11.24 13.96 18.17
N ALA A 76 10.39 14.34 19.12
CA ALA A 76 10.12 13.54 20.32
C ALA A 76 9.58 12.14 19.97
N VAL A 77 8.65 12.03 19.00
CA VAL A 77 8.16 10.73 18.50
C VAL A 77 9.31 9.89 17.93
N SER A 78 10.18 10.50 17.13
CA SER A 78 11.32 9.82 16.51
C SER A 78 12.32 9.32 17.55
N ASP A 79 12.60 10.11 18.58
CA ASP A 79 13.53 9.79 19.66
C ASP A 79 12.99 8.66 20.54
N LYS A 80 11.71 8.74 20.91
CA LYS A 80 11.01 7.66 21.62
C LYS A 80 10.98 6.37 20.79
N ARG A 81 10.77 6.46 19.47
CA ARG A 81 10.85 5.28 18.57
C ARG A 81 12.23 4.63 18.56
N ARG A 82 13.31 5.43 18.50
CA ARG A 82 14.68 4.90 18.60
C ARG A 82 14.90 4.18 19.93
N THR A 83 14.42 4.76 21.02
CA THR A 83 14.47 4.17 22.37
C THR A 83 13.71 2.85 22.45
N ARG A 84 12.46 2.79 21.96
CA ARG A 84 11.67 1.56 21.91
C ARG A 84 12.37 0.46 21.12
N ASN A 85 12.98 0.81 20.00
CA ASN A 85 13.72 -0.16 19.19
C ASN A 85 14.97 -0.68 19.89
N ALA A 86 15.68 0.15 20.65
CA ALA A 86 16.78 -0.31 21.50
C ALA A 86 16.29 -1.28 22.58
N LYS A 87 15.28 -0.86 23.37
CA LYS A 87 14.67 -1.70 24.41
C LYS A 87 14.24 -3.07 23.88
N ARG A 88 13.63 -3.14 22.69
CA ARG A 88 13.23 -4.42 22.06
C ARG A 88 14.40 -5.33 21.72
N ARG A 89 15.51 -4.77 21.21
CA ARG A 89 16.71 -5.57 20.92
C ARG A 89 17.29 -6.17 22.20
N ASP A 90 17.14 -5.46 23.31
CA ASP A 90 17.62 -5.87 24.62
C ASP A 90 16.56 -6.63 25.44
N HIS A 91 15.43 -6.99 24.82
CA HIS A 91 14.30 -7.67 25.46
C HIS A 91 13.72 -6.96 26.71
N VAL A 92 13.84 -5.64 26.75
CA VAL A 92 13.30 -4.79 27.81
C VAL A 92 11.83 -4.46 27.54
N ALA A 93 10.99 -4.61 28.56
CA ALA A 93 9.57 -4.28 28.50
C ALA A 93 9.36 -2.77 28.22
N LEU A 94 8.35 -2.48 27.40
CA LEU A 94 7.95 -1.12 27.06
C LEU A 94 6.82 -0.65 27.98
N THR A 95 6.83 0.64 28.28
CA THR A 95 5.87 1.31 29.17
C THR A 95 5.29 2.54 28.48
N LEU A 96 4.29 3.19 29.09
CA LEU A 96 3.70 4.43 28.53
C LEU A 96 4.75 5.54 28.34
N ASP A 97 5.77 5.61 29.20
CA ASP A 97 6.85 6.60 29.12
C ASP A 97 7.70 6.45 27.84
N ASP A 98 7.59 5.32 27.15
CA ASP A 98 8.27 5.08 25.88
C ASP A 98 7.52 5.65 24.67
N TYR A 99 6.41 6.34 24.89
CA TYR A 99 5.57 6.94 23.85
C TYR A 99 5.34 8.43 24.12
N VAL A 100 5.00 9.17 23.07
CA VAL A 100 4.46 10.53 23.20
C VAL A 100 2.96 10.40 23.39
N LEU A 101 2.43 10.78 24.56
CA LEU A 101 1.03 10.58 24.91
C LEU A 101 0.11 11.73 24.49
N THR A 102 0.67 12.87 24.10
CA THR A 102 -0.07 13.99 23.53
C THR A 102 -0.37 13.75 22.05
N GLN A 103 -1.45 14.34 21.56
CA GLN A 103 -1.77 14.31 20.13
C GLN A 103 -0.86 15.29 19.37
N PRO A 104 -0.57 15.02 18.07
CA PRO A 104 0.17 15.98 17.27
C PRO A 104 -0.58 17.31 17.17
N PRO A 105 0.13 18.45 17.12
CA PRO A 105 -0.52 19.73 16.91
C PRO A 105 -1.27 19.74 15.58
N LEU A 106 -2.40 20.46 15.54
CA LEU A 106 -3.20 20.63 14.33
C LEU A 106 -3.01 22.06 13.80
N TYR A 107 -2.77 22.17 12.50
CA TYR A 107 -2.68 23.48 11.86
C TYR A 107 -4.05 24.14 11.82
N THR A 108 -4.20 25.24 12.58
CA THR A 108 -5.43 26.05 12.66
C THR A 108 -5.30 27.41 11.98
N GLY A 109 -4.13 27.73 11.41
CA GLY A 109 -3.86 28.97 10.69
C GLY A 109 -4.59 29.09 9.34
N PRO A 110 -4.43 30.24 8.65
CA PRO A 110 -5.07 30.46 7.35
C PRO A 110 -4.59 29.46 6.30
N LYS A 111 -5.40 29.19 5.28
CA LYS A 111 -4.96 28.35 4.14
C LYS A 111 -3.90 29.09 3.33
N ARG A 112 -2.98 28.35 2.70
CA ARG A 112 -2.05 28.93 1.73
C ARG A 112 -2.84 29.66 0.64
N PRO A 113 -2.63 30.97 0.42
CA PRO A 113 -3.35 31.69 -0.62
C PRO A 113 -2.89 31.20 -2.00
N VAL A 114 -3.81 31.26 -2.97
CA VAL A 114 -3.52 30.93 -4.37
C VAL A 114 -2.81 32.12 -5.01
N ASP A 115 -1.72 31.87 -5.71
CA ASP A 115 -0.99 32.90 -6.44
C ASP A 115 -1.86 33.41 -7.60
N PRO A 116 -2.14 34.73 -7.67
CA PRO A 116 -2.96 35.28 -8.74
C PRO A 116 -2.17 35.54 -10.03
N GLU A 117 -0.84 35.38 -10.02
CA GLU A 117 -0.02 35.43 -11.23
C GLU A 117 -0.03 34.06 -11.96
N PRO A 118 0.02 34.04 -13.30
CA PRO A 118 0.17 32.80 -14.04
C PRO A 118 1.47 32.11 -13.63
N SER A 119 1.39 30.84 -13.22
CA SER A 119 2.58 30.03 -12.94
C SER A 119 3.47 29.98 -14.19
N GLU A 120 4.66 30.56 -14.13
CA GLU A 120 5.69 30.42 -15.18
C GLU A 120 6.21 28.99 -15.29
N GLN A 121 6.08 28.21 -14.21
CA GLN A 121 6.44 26.79 -14.24
C GLN A 121 5.37 26.03 -15.02
N PRO A 122 5.75 25.29 -16.09
CA PRO A 122 4.82 24.39 -16.74
C PRO A 122 4.26 23.43 -15.69
N PRO A 123 2.98 23.04 -15.78
CA PRO A 123 2.40 22.07 -14.86
C PRO A 123 3.33 20.86 -14.78
N ARG A 124 3.74 20.48 -13.55
CA ARG A 124 4.55 19.27 -13.39
C ARG A 124 3.86 18.13 -14.13
N GLU A 125 4.52 17.57 -15.14
CA GLU A 125 4.04 16.38 -15.82
C GLU A 125 3.81 15.31 -14.76
N ARG A 126 2.54 14.93 -14.58
CA ARG A 126 2.21 13.86 -13.66
C ARG A 126 2.73 12.59 -14.29
N LYS A 127 3.70 11.95 -13.64
CA LYS A 127 4.14 10.62 -14.06
C LYS A 127 2.92 9.71 -14.16
N GLU A 128 2.71 9.16 -15.34
CA GLU A 128 1.62 8.24 -15.58
C GLU A 128 1.85 6.96 -14.77
N ILE A 129 0.79 6.50 -14.11
CA ILE A 129 0.83 5.27 -13.32
C ILE A 129 0.48 4.13 -14.30
N PRO A 130 1.37 3.15 -14.50
CA PRO A 130 1.09 2.06 -15.42
C PRO A 130 -0.16 1.30 -14.96
N VAL A 131 -1.04 1.02 -15.91
CA VAL A 131 -2.23 0.21 -15.69
C VAL A 131 -1.97 -1.24 -16.11
N VAL A 132 -2.89 -2.14 -15.76
CA VAL A 132 -2.81 -3.58 -16.11
C VAL A 132 -2.40 -3.83 -17.57
N ALA A 133 -2.91 -3.03 -18.52
CA ALA A 133 -2.55 -3.16 -19.93
C ALA A 133 -1.05 -2.93 -20.19
N ASP A 134 -0.45 -1.91 -19.56
CA ASP A 134 0.98 -1.60 -19.67
C ASP A 134 1.84 -2.71 -19.06
N LEU A 135 1.41 -3.26 -17.92
CA LEU A 135 2.11 -4.37 -17.27
C LEU A 135 2.13 -5.63 -18.16
N LEU A 136 1.00 -5.94 -18.79
CA LEU A 136 0.87 -7.07 -19.71
C LEU A 136 1.70 -6.87 -20.97
N GLN A 137 1.71 -5.66 -21.52
CA GLN A 137 2.54 -5.31 -22.66
C GLN A 137 4.02 -5.47 -22.33
N ALA A 138 4.47 -4.92 -21.20
CA ALA A 138 5.85 -5.04 -20.76
C ALA A 138 6.27 -6.49 -20.51
N ALA A 139 5.37 -7.33 -19.95
CA ALA A 139 5.62 -8.76 -19.77
C ALA A 139 5.82 -9.50 -21.10
N ALA A 140 5.05 -9.15 -22.12
CA ALA A 140 5.20 -9.69 -23.46
C ALA A 140 6.53 -9.25 -24.09
N ASP A 141 6.87 -7.96 -24.01
CA ASP A 141 8.03 -7.39 -24.68
C ASP A 141 9.36 -7.83 -24.05
N HIS A 142 9.45 -7.82 -22.72
CA HIS A 142 10.72 -8.05 -22.01
C HIS A 142 10.96 -9.50 -21.59
N PHE A 143 9.91 -10.29 -21.44
CA PHE A 143 10.01 -11.67 -20.94
C PHE A 143 9.29 -12.70 -21.82
N GLN A 144 8.67 -12.27 -22.93
CA GLN A 144 7.85 -13.13 -23.79
C GLN A 144 6.78 -13.88 -23.00
N PHE A 145 6.24 -13.21 -21.98
CA PHE A 145 5.34 -13.81 -21.01
C PHE A 145 3.94 -13.23 -21.14
N ARG A 146 2.95 -14.11 -21.12
CA ARG A 146 1.53 -13.74 -20.97
C ARG A 146 0.98 -14.52 -19.78
N PRO A 147 0.54 -13.83 -18.70
CA PRO A 147 -0.09 -14.49 -17.57
C PRO A 147 -1.24 -15.38 -17.99
N GLN A 148 -1.30 -16.59 -17.44
CA GLN A 148 -2.49 -17.43 -17.56
C GLN A 148 -3.55 -16.86 -16.61
N ARG A 149 -4.48 -16.09 -17.16
CA ARG A 149 -5.57 -15.49 -16.40
C ARG A 149 -6.63 -16.53 -16.03
N PRO A 150 -7.30 -16.39 -14.89
CA PRO A 150 -8.43 -17.25 -14.53
C PRO A 150 -9.58 -17.08 -15.55
N ALA A 151 -10.35 -18.15 -15.79
CA ALA A 151 -11.53 -18.08 -16.64
C ALA A 151 -12.67 -17.27 -15.99
N ASN A 152 -12.72 -17.29 -14.65
CA ASN A 152 -13.66 -16.52 -13.84
C ASN A 152 -13.02 -16.21 -12.47
N GLU A 153 -13.59 -15.27 -11.74
CA GLU A 153 -13.03 -14.83 -10.46
C GLU A 153 -12.97 -15.94 -9.38
N LEU A 154 -13.92 -16.88 -9.40
CA LEU A 154 -13.97 -17.98 -8.43
C LEU A 154 -12.78 -18.93 -8.57
N ASP A 155 -12.26 -19.13 -9.78
CA ASP A 155 -11.06 -19.94 -10.01
C ASP A 155 -9.83 -19.33 -9.33
N PHE A 156 -9.70 -18.00 -9.37
CA PHE A 156 -8.61 -17.31 -8.67
C PHE A 156 -8.79 -17.39 -7.15
N LYS A 157 -10.02 -17.18 -6.63
CA LYS A 157 -10.31 -17.34 -5.19
C LYS A 157 -9.93 -18.72 -4.67
N ARG A 158 -10.26 -19.78 -5.41
CA ARG A 158 -9.88 -21.17 -5.07
C ARG A 158 -8.38 -21.38 -5.09
N ALA A 159 -7.67 -20.81 -6.06
CA ALA A 159 -6.22 -20.90 -6.14
C ALA A 159 -5.55 -20.15 -4.96
N TYR A 160 -6.01 -18.92 -4.68
CA TYR A 160 -5.57 -18.11 -3.55
C TYR A 160 -5.85 -18.79 -2.21
N ALA A 161 -7.07 -19.25 -1.95
CA ALA A 161 -7.44 -19.93 -0.71
C ALA A 161 -6.61 -21.20 -0.47
N ARG A 162 -6.34 -21.99 -1.53
CA ARG A 162 -5.48 -23.18 -1.43
C ARG A 162 -4.06 -22.82 -1.00
N VAL A 163 -3.48 -21.79 -1.59
CA VAL A 163 -2.12 -21.34 -1.27
C VAL A 163 -2.07 -20.74 0.14
N ALA A 164 -3.02 -19.86 0.47
CA ALA A 164 -3.12 -19.22 1.79
C ALA A 164 -3.26 -20.26 2.91
N ARG A 165 -4.15 -21.25 2.74
CA ARG A 165 -4.34 -22.33 3.71
C ARG A 165 -3.08 -23.20 3.84
N ALA A 166 -2.45 -23.56 2.73
CA ALA A 166 -1.22 -24.36 2.74
C ALA A 166 -0.06 -23.63 3.44
N ALA A 167 -0.03 -22.30 3.38
CA ALA A 167 0.96 -21.48 4.06
C ALA A 167 0.61 -21.13 5.52
N GLY A 168 -0.54 -21.58 6.03
CA GLY A 168 -0.95 -21.39 7.42
C GLY A 168 -1.72 -20.10 7.72
N LEU A 169 -2.16 -19.35 6.70
CA LEU A 169 -3.11 -18.26 6.92
C LEU A 169 -4.48 -18.83 7.27
N THR A 170 -5.15 -18.22 8.25
CA THR A 170 -6.53 -18.60 8.58
C THR A 170 -7.51 -18.02 7.56
N PRO A 171 -8.69 -18.65 7.37
CA PRO A 171 -9.74 -18.08 6.52
C PRO A 171 -10.13 -16.66 6.97
N GLN A 172 -10.17 -16.42 8.29
CA GLN A 172 -10.47 -15.09 8.83
C GLN A 172 -9.43 -14.05 8.42
N GLN A 173 -8.13 -14.36 8.51
CA GLN A 173 -7.07 -13.44 8.08
C GLN A 173 -7.20 -13.12 6.59
N ALA A 174 -7.27 -14.14 5.74
CA ALA A 174 -7.27 -13.97 4.31
C ALA A 174 -8.53 -13.26 3.78
N VAL A 175 -9.71 -13.66 4.26
CA VAL A 175 -11.00 -13.10 3.81
C VAL A 175 -11.15 -11.66 4.29
N ARG A 176 -10.84 -11.36 5.55
CA ARG A 176 -11.03 -10.02 6.11
C ARG A 176 -10.03 -9.02 5.53
N VAL A 177 -8.77 -9.41 5.28
CA VAL A 177 -7.80 -8.57 4.57
C VAL A 177 -8.28 -8.29 3.14
N TYR A 178 -8.69 -9.32 2.39
CA TYR A 178 -9.30 -9.13 1.06
C TYR A 178 -10.50 -8.17 1.13
N ALA A 179 -11.38 -8.33 2.12
CA ALA A 179 -12.57 -7.51 2.27
C ALA A 179 -12.22 -6.05 2.56
N PHE A 180 -11.20 -5.80 3.38
CA PHE A 180 -10.69 -4.47 3.65
C PHE A 180 -10.09 -3.82 2.39
N GLU A 181 -9.17 -4.51 1.73
CA GLU A 181 -8.38 -4.01 0.61
C GLU A 181 -9.19 -3.77 -0.66
N THR A 182 -10.23 -4.59 -0.88
CA THR A 182 -11.01 -4.57 -2.13
C THR A 182 -12.43 -4.02 -1.96
N GLY A 183 -12.82 -3.62 -0.76
CA GLY A 183 -14.22 -3.33 -0.44
C GLY A 183 -15.12 -4.57 -0.49
N GLY A 184 -14.56 -5.78 -0.49
CA GLY A 184 -15.29 -7.04 -0.44
C GLY A 184 -15.76 -7.60 -1.79
N ASN A 185 -15.63 -6.87 -2.89
CA ASN A 185 -16.06 -7.30 -4.24
C ASN A 185 -14.98 -7.14 -5.32
N GLY A 186 -13.70 -7.02 -4.95
CA GLY A 186 -12.63 -6.88 -5.93
C GLY A 186 -12.34 -8.14 -6.72
N SER A 187 -11.91 -7.97 -7.96
CA SER A 187 -11.37 -9.03 -8.81
C SER A 187 -9.85 -9.19 -8.61
N HIS A 188 -9.30 -10.31 -9.09
CA HIS A 188 -7.86 -10.59 -9.05
C HIS A 188 -7.00 -9.53 -9.75
N ASP A 189 -7.57 -8.79 -10.72
CA ASP A 189 -6.93 -7.73 -11.49
C ASP A 189 -7.36 -6.32 -11.07
N MET A 190 -8.11 -6.18 -9.98
CA MET A 190 -8.53 -4.88 -9.46
C MET A 190 -7.30 -4.02 -9.14
N GLN A 191 -7.19 -2.88 -9.83
CA GLN A 191 -6.16 -1.88 -9.58
C GLN A 191 -6.72 -0.70 -8.78
N SER A 192 -5.96 -0.25 -7.78
CA SER A 192 -6.35 0.85 -6.91
C SER A 192 -6.71 2.13 -7.68
N GLY A 193 -7.92 2.65 -7.43
CA GLY A 193 -8.45 3.88 -8.05
C GLY A 193 -9.06 3.69 -9.44
N LEU A 194 -8.80 2.56 -10.10
CA LEU A 194 -9.36 2.25 -11.41
C LEU A 194 -10.69 1.50 -11.24
N SER A 195 -11.71 1.93 -11.98
CA SER A 195 -13.03 1.27 -11.99
C SER A 195 -13.69 1.41 -13.35
N SER A 196 -14.82 0.74 -13.56
CA SER A 196 -15.62 0.88 -14.79
C SER A 196 -16.26 2.26 -14.98
N ARG A 197 -16.12 3.17 -14.00
CA ARG A 197 -16.70 4.52 -14.06
C ARG A 197 -15.93 5.41 -15.03
N PRO A 198 -16.62 6.21 -15.87
CA PRO A 198 -15.98 7.20 -16.72
C PRO A 198 -15.07 8.14 -15.92
N GLY A 199 -13.85 8.38 -16.43
CA GLY A 199 -12.89 9.28 -15.80
C GLY A 199 -12.16 8.70 -14.57
N SER A 200 -12.36 7.42 -14.24
CA SER A 200 -11.54 6.76 -13.22
C SER A 200 -10.07 6.70 -13.67
N ARG A 201 -9.15 6.78 -12.69
CA ARG A 201 -7.70 6.77 -12.94
C ARG A 201 -7.03 5.96 -11.84
N ALA A 202 -5.99 5.21 -12.21
CA ALA A 202 -5.15 4.56 -11.22
C ALA A 202 -4.58 5.61 -10.26
N ILE A 203 -4.63 5.31 -8.96
CA ILE A 203 -3.99 6.12 -7.92
C ILE A 203 -2.69 5.47 -7.41
N SER A 204 -2.50 4.18 -7.71
CA SER A 204 -1.27 3.45 -7.46
C SER A 204 -1.16 2.25 -8.41
N THR A 205 0.01 1.60 -8.41
CA THR A 205 0.21 0.32 -9.11
C THR A 205 -0.36 -0.87 -8.33
N ALA A 206 -1.06 -0.64 -7.22
CA ALA A 206 -1.50 -1.71 -6.35
C ALA A 206 -2.59 -2.57 -7.00
N ILE A 207 -2.34 -3.89 -7.11
CA ILE A 207 -3.23 -4.85 -7.77
C ILE A 207 -3.56 -6.04 -6.87
N GLY A 208 -4.77 -6.58 -7.02
CA GLY A 208 -5.19 -7.86 -6.46
C GLY A 208 -5.77 -7.76 -5.05
N TYR A 209 -5.99 -8.92 -4.43
CA TYR A 209 -6.68 -9.06 -3.14
C TYR A 209 -5.97 -8.35 -1.99
N ASN A 210 -4.65 -8.25 -2.08
CA ASN A 210 -3.82 -7.64 -1.06
C ASN A 210 -3.14 -6.36 -1.57
N GLN A 211 -3.61 -5.79 -2.69
CA GLN A 211 -3.14 -4.51 -3.25
C GLN A 211 -1.59 -4.43 -3.30
N LEU A 212 -0.96 -5.34 -4.05
CA LEU A 212 0.51 -5.38 -4.22
C LEU A 212 0.96 -4.27 -5.15
N LEU A 213 1.91 -3.44 -4.72
CA LEU A 213 2.59 -2.48 -5.60
C LEU A 213 3.63 -3.20 -6.47
N THR A 214 4.05 -2.56 -7.57
CA THR A 214 5.18 -3.02 -8.41
C THR A 214 6.43 -3.32 -7.58
N THR A 215 6.76 -2.45 -6.61
CA THR A 215 7.90 -2.66 -5.71
C THR A 215 7.74 -3.94 -4.87
N ASN A 216 6.55 -4.23 -4.36
CA ASN A 216 6.31 -5.45 -3.59
C ASN A 216 6.55 -6.70 -4.45
N SER A 217 6.11 -6.71 -5.71
CA SER A 217 6.35 -7.86 -6.58
C SER A 217 7.82 -8.06 -6.90
N VAL A 218 8.58 -6.98 -7.15
CA VAL A 218 10.04 -7.08 -7.38
C VAL A 218 10.74 -7.63 -6.14
N GLU A 219 10.45 -7.09 -4.96
CA GLU A 219 11.02 -7.52 -3.69
C GLU A 219 10.66 -8.97 -3.36
N LEU A 220 9.38 -9.34 -3.42
CA LEU A 220 8.94 -10.72 -3.13
C LEU A 220 9.52 -11.73 -4.13
N ILE A 221 9.68 -11.37 -5.40
CA ILE A 221 10.32 -12.26 -6.39
C ILE A 221 11.83 -12.36 -6.12
N ALA A 222 12.48 -11.27 -5.72
CA ALA A 222 13.89 -11.30 -5.32
C ALA A 222 14.11 -12.23 -4.12
N GLU A 223 13.28 -12.12 -3.09
CA GLU A 223 13.40 -12.89 -1.85
C GLU A 223 12.90 -14.34 -2.00
N GLN A 224 11.65 -14.50 -2.42
CA GLN A 224 10.89 -15.76 -2.37
C GLN A 224 10.83 -16.50 -3.70
N GLY A 225 11.39 -15.93 -4.77
CA GLY A 225 11.29 -16.49 -6.12
C GLY A 225 11.72 -17.95 -6.26
N HIS A 226 12.72 -18.39 -5.49
CA HIS A 226 13.14 -19.80 -5.47
C HIS A 226 12.08 -20.73 -4.90
N HIS A 227 11.34 -20.29 -3.87
CA HIS A 227 10.22 -21.04 -3.31
C HIS A 227 9.08 -21.14 -4.34
N PHE A 228 8.82 -20.08 -5.10
CA PHE A 228 7.81 -20.11 -6.15
C PHE A 228 8.20 -21.04 -7.29
N VAL A 229 9.46 -20.97 -7.75
CA VAL A 229 10.01 -21.90 -8.75
C VAL A 229 9.87 -23.34 -8.29
N LYS A 230 10.17 -23.63 -7.01
CA LYS A 230 10.01 -24.96 -6.43
C LYS A 230 8.54 -25.42 -6.46
N ALA A 231 7.62 -24.59 -5.95
CA ALA A 231 6.19 -24.91 -5.93
C ALA A 231 5.62 -25.19 -7.33
N LEU A 232 5.99 -24.37 -8.32
CA LEU A 232 5.57 -24.59 -9.71
C LEU A 232 6.21 -25.87 -10.28
N SER A 233 7.47 -26.17 -9.94
CA SER A 233 8.16 -27.39 -10.41
C SER A 233 7.52 -28.66 -9.85
N GLU A 234 7.13 -28.65 -8.58
CA GLU A 234 6.38 -29.74 -7.93
C GLU A 234 5.01 -29.93 -8.58
N LYS A 235 4.30 -28.84 -8.87
CA LYS A 235 3.04 -28.90 -9.63
C LYS A 235 3.27 -29.47 -11.03
N ALA A 236 4.33 -29.03 -11.73
CA ALA A 236 4.66 -29.51 -13.06
C ALA A 236 4.95 -31.02 -13.06
N ALA A 237 5.58 -31.56 -12.02
CA ALA A 237 5.85 -33.00 -11.90
C ALA A 237 4.60 -33.88 -11.96
N GLN A 238 3.43 -33.32 -11.64
CA GLN A 238 2.14 -34.00 -11.67
C GLN A 238 1.36 -33.78 -12.97
N LEU A 239 1.93 -33.06 -13.95
CA LEU A 239 1.29 -32.73 -15.21
C LEU A 239 2.00 -33.43 -16.39
N SER A 240 1.25 -33.64 -17.47
CA SER A 240 1.76 -34.16 -18.73
C SER A 240 1.27 -33.32 -19.92
N GLY A 241 1.82 -33.57 -21.11
CA GLY A 241 1.38 -32.96 -22.36
C GLY A 241 1.48 -31.42 -22.38
N ALA A 242 0.46 -30.78 -22.97
CA ALA A 242 0.43 -29.33 -23.16
C ALA A 242 0.46 -28.54 -21.84
N ALA A 243 -0.21 -29.03 -20.80
CA ALA A 243 -0.26 -28.39 -19.49
C ALA A 243 1.14 -28.36 -18.82
N ARG A 244 1.87 -29.48 -18.90
CA ARG A 244 3.28 -29.55 -18.44
C ARG A 244 4.15 -28.54 -19.18
N LYS A 245 4.08 -28.54 -20.52
CA LYS A 245 4.88 -27.63 -21.37
C LYS A 245 4.62 -26.16 -21.05
N ALA A 246 3.36 -25.78 -20.84
CA ALA A 246 2.99 -24.42 -20.46
C ALA A 246 3.59 -24.03 -19.10
N LEU A 247 3.52 -24.93 -18.12
CA LEU A 247 4.07 -24.66 -16.79
C LEU A 247 5.60 -24.64 -16.78
N ASP A 248 6.28 -25.50 -17.55
CA ASP A 248 7.74 -25.46 -17.71
C ASP A 248 8.21 -24.14 -18.34
N HIS A 249 7.49 -23.63 -19.35
CA HIS A 249 7.77 -22.32 -19.93
C HIS A 249 7.62 -21.21 -18.87
N LYS A 250 6.54 -21.23 -18.08
CA LYS A 250 6.30 -20.29 -16.98
C LYS A 250 7.42 -20.34 -15.93
N ILE A 251 7.88 -21.53 -15.55
CA ILE A 251 9.01 -21.71 -14.63
C ILE A 251 10.28 -21.08 -15.21
N ALA A 252 10.55 -21.27 -16.50
CA ALA A 252 11.72 -20.67 -17.14
C ALA A 252 11.64 -19.13 -17.16
N VAL A 253 10.47 -18.56 -17.43
CA VAL A 253 10.22 -17.11 -17.32
C VAL A 253 10.46 -16.63 -15.89
N LEU A 254 9.84 -17.29 -14.90
CA LEU A 254 9.96 -16.91 -13.50
C LEU A 254 11.43 -16.92 -13.05
N LYS A 255 12.22 -17.93 -13.44
CA LYS A 255 13.67 -17.96 -13.17
C LYS A 255 14.41 -16.74 -13.74
N ARG A 256 14.07 -16.29 -14.96
CA ARG A 256 14.64 -15.07 -15.55
C ARG A 256 14.24 -13.82 -14.77
N MET A 257 12.97 -13.73 -14.36
CA MET A 257 12.50 -12.62 -13.52
C MET A 257 13.19 -12.60 -12.15
N VAL A 258 13.36 -13.75 -11.50
CA VAL A 258 14.13 -13.86 -10.25
C VAL A 258 15.56 -13.35 -10.43
N ALA A 259 16.25 -13.78 -11.49
CA ALA A 259 17.60 -13.30 -11.79
C ALA A 259 17.63 -11.78 -12.00
N PHE A 260 16.65 -11.24 -12.75
CA PHE A 260 16.52 -9.80 -12.97
C PHE A 260 16.30 -9.02 -11.66
N THR A 261 15.36 -9.45 -10.81
CA THR A 261 15.07 -8.75 -9.54
C THR A 261 16.27 -8.70 -8.59
N ARG A 262 17.22 -9.63 -8.74
CA ARG A 262 18.46 -9.72 -7.94
C ARG A 262 19.67 -8.99 -8.55
N THR A 263 19.45 -8.21 -9.61
CA THR A 263 20.52 -7.37 -10.21
C THR A 263 20.87 -6.15 -9.37
N VAL A 264 20.05 -5.84 -8.37
CA VAL A 264 20.24 -4.74 -7.43
C VAL A 264 20.37 -5.30 -5.99
N PRO A 265 20.96 -4.53 -5.06
CA PRO A 265 20.97 -4.90 -3.64
C PRO A 265 19.56 -5.11 -3.09
N ASP A 266 19.45 -5.97 -2.08
CA ASP A 266 18.23 -6.24 -1.33
C ASP A 266 17.86 -5.07 -0.42
N GLU A 267 17.47 -3.96 -1.06
CA GLU A 267 17.11 -2.71 -0.43
C GLU A 267 15.85 -2.14 -1.09
N TRP A 268 14.87 -1.75 -0.28
CA TRP A 268 13.60 -1.20 -0.76
C TRP A 268 13.77 -0.10 -1.81
N ALA A 269 14.70 0.85 -1.60
CA ALA A 269 14.95 1.93 -2.55
C ALA A 269 15.52 1.44 -3.90
N ALA A 270 16.33 0.38 -3.88
CA ALA A 270 16.87 -0.22 -5.10
C ALA A 270 15.80 -1.00 -5.86
N HIS A 271 15.00 -1.80 -5.15
CA HIS A 271 13.82 -2.48 -5.71
C HIS A 271 12.78 -1.50 -6.25
N ALA A 272 12.52 -0.38 -5.56
CA ALA A 272 11.59 0.64 -6.02
C ALA A 272 12.03 1.28 -7.35
N ARG A 273 13.33 1.57 -7.52
CA ARG A 273 13.86 2.04 -8.80
C ARG A 273 13.74 0.98 -9.89
N LEU A 274 14.01 -0.28 -9.58
CA LEU A 274 13.90 -1.37 -10.54
C LEU A 274 12.42 -1.62 -10.95
N ALA A 275 11.51 -1.52 -10.00
CA ALA A 275 10.06 -1.66 -10.17
C ALA A 275 9.44 -0.51 -10.97
N ASP A 276 10.14 0.61 -11.11
CA ASP A 276 9.75 1.79 -11.86
C ASP A 276 10.31 1.79 -13.30
N THR A 277 10.55 0.58 -13.84
CA THR A 277 10.99 0.33 -15.22
C THR A 277 10.01 -0.64 -15.92
N PRO A 278 9.96 -0.68 -17.26
CA PRO A 278 9.15 -1.66 -17.98
C PRO A 278 9.44 -3.12 -17.58
N GLN A 279 10.69 -3.48 -17.31
CA GLN A 279 11.04 -4.82 -16.81
C GLN A 279 10.49 -5.05 -15.39
N GLY A 280 10.49 -4.04 -14.54
CA GLY A 280 9.82 -4.09 -13.23
C GLY A 280 8.30 -4.26 -13.34
N TRP A 281 7.67 -3.60 -14.32
CA TRP A 281 6.25 -3.75 -14.63
C TRP A 281 5.93 -5.16 -15.13
N ALA A 282 6.80 -5.72 -15.97
CA ALA A 282 6.71 -7.09 -16.44
C ALA A 282 6.75 -8.11 -15.29
N VAL A 283 7.62 -7.88 -14.30
CA VAL A 283 7.66 -8.68 -13.07
C VAL A 283 6.34 -8.57 -12.31
N HIS A 284 5.77 -7.37 -12.22
CA HIS A 284 4.51 -7.15 -11.52
C HIS A 284 3.30 -7.84 -12.18
N ALA A 285 3.33 -8.05 -13.50
CA ALA A 285 2.29 -8.81 -14.21
C ALA A 285 2.12 -10.25 -13.70
N MET A 286 3.12 -10.82 -13.00
CA MET A 286 2.99 -12.13 -12.33
C MET A 286 1.87 -12.18 -11.27
N VAL A 287 1.46 -11.04 -10.72
CA VAL A 287 0.32 -10.96 -9.78
C VAL A 287 -0.99 -11.42 -10.43
N LEU A 288 -1.11 -11.31 -11.75
CA LEU A 288 -2.30 -11.66 -12.53
C LEU A 288 -2.34 -13.13 -12.98
N ASP A 289 -1.24 -13.87 -12.81
CA ASP A 289 -1.15 -15.26 -13.23
C ASP A 289 -1.82 -16.21 -12.22
N LEU A 290 -2.57 -17.19 -12.70
CA LEU A 290 -3.33 -18.12 -11.85
C LEU A 290 -2.43 -19.04 -10.98
N ASP A 291 -1.18 -19.28 -11.39
CA ASP A 291 -0.25 -20.13 -10.64
C ASP A 291 0.69 -19.32 -9.73
N VAL A 292 1.10 -18.13 -10.17
CA VAL A 292 2.08 -17.29 -9.45
C VAL A 292 1.42 -16.22 -8.59
N GLY A 293 0.31 -15.63 -9.06
CA GLY A 293 -0.43 -14.58 -8.36
C GLY A 293 -0.84 -14.99 -6.94
N PRO A 294 -1.49 -16.16 -6.73
CA PRO A 294 -1.79 -16.68 -5.40
C PRO A 294 -0.60 -16.76 -4.46
N LEU A 295 0.58 -17.18 -4.97
CA LEU A 295 1.81 -17.26 -4.19
C LEU A 295 2.29 -15.87 -3.78
N LEU A 296 2.39 -14.93 -4.72
CA LEU A 296 2.82 -13.56 -4.46
C LEU A 296 1.91 -12.86 -3.44
N GLN A 297 0.60 -12.91 -3.68
CA GLN A 297 -0.37 -12.22 -2.84
C GLN A 297 -0.38 -12.80 -1.42
N THR A 298 -0.33 -14.13 -1.28
CA THR A 298 -0.23 -14.80 0.03
C THR A 298 1.06 -14.42 0.75
N HIS A 299 2.20 -14.46 0.06
CA HIS A 299 3.50 -14.20 0.67
C HIS A 299 3.65 -12.77 1.20
N LYS A 300 2.99 -11.78 0.59
CA LYS A 300 2.93 -10.41 1.15
C LYS A 300 2.46 -10.41 2.62
N LEU A 301 1.44 -11.21 2.93
CA LEU A 301 0.91 -11.30 4.31
C LEU A 301 1.79 -12.18 5.20
N LEU A 302 2.38 -13.23 4.64
CA LEU A 302 3.26 -14.12 5.40
C LEU A 302 4.51 -13.41 5.91
N THR A 303 5.02 -12.38 5.22
CA THR A 303 6.16 -11.60 5.69
C THR A 303 5.89 -11.06 7.11
N SER A 304 4.73 -10.46 7.34
CA SER A 304 4.33 -9.97 8.67
C SER A 304 4.10 -11.08 9.69
N VAL A 305 3.49 -12.20 9.29
CA VAL A 305 3.26 -13.35 10.18
C VAL A 305 4.59 -13.96 10.64
N ILE A 306 5.49 -14.23 9.69
CA ILE A 306 6.81 -14.81 9.95
C ILE A 306 7.64 -13.85 10.81
N PHE A 307 7.60 -12.54 10.51
CA PHE A 307 8.28 -11.54 11.32
C PHE A 307 7.79 -11.54 12.77
N ALA A 308 6.47 -11.57 13.00
CA ALA A 308 5.89 -11.60 14.35
C ALA A 308 6.37 -12.84 15.12
N GLN A 309 6.33 -14.02 14.48
CA GLN A 309 6.79 -15.28 15.08
C GLN A 309 8.28 -15.25 15.42
N GLN A 310 9.13 -14.73 14.52
CA GLN A 310 10.57 -14.57 14.76
C GLN A 310 10.88 -13.62 15.92
N LYS A 311 9.97 -12.70 16.24
CA LYS A 311 10.05 -11.82 17.41
C LYS A 311 9.40 -12.41 18.67
N GLY A 312 9.04 -13.69 18.65
CA GLY A 312 8.46 -14.41 19.78
C GLY A 312 6.95 -14.21 19.94
N HIS A 313 6.28 -13.51 19.02
CA HIS A 313 4.83 -13.39 19.00
C HIS A 313 4.21 -14.61 18.29
N ASN A 314 4.04 -15.69 19.06
CA ASN A 314 3.56 -16.98 18.54
C ASN A 314 2.03 -17.10 18.52
N ARG A 315 1.31 -16.15 19.13
CA ARG A 315 -0.16 -16.09 19.01
C ARG A 315 -0.51 -15.75 17.55
N PRO A 316 -1.52 -16.41 16.95
CA PRO A 316 -2.04 -15.98 15.67
C PRO A 316 -2.52 -14.52 15.70
N LEU A 317 -2.01 -13.71 14.77
CA LEU A 317 -2.48 -12.34 14.56
C LEU A 317 -3.96 -12.36 14.18
N THR A 318 -4.77 -11.46 14.73
CA THR A 318 -6.10 -11.20 14.13
C THR A 318 -5.93 -10.59 12.74
N ALA A 319 -7.00 -10.58 11.93
CA ALA A 319 -6.94 -9.94 10.61
C ALA A 319 -6.58 -8.45 10.69
N ALA A 320 -7.15 -7.72 11.66
CA ALA A 320 -6.83 -6.32 11.88
C ALA A 320 -5.38 -6.12 12.35
N GLU A 321 -4.86 -7.00 13.20
CA GLU A 321 -3.45 -6.95 13.64
C GLU A 321 -2.49 -7.23 12.48
N LEU A 322 -2.79 -8.24 11.65
CA LEU A 322 -2.05 -8.55 10.44
C LEU A 322 -2.06 -7.35 9.47
N GLU A 323 -3.22 -6.74 9.27
CA GLU A 323 -3.36 -5.58 8.41
C GLU A 323 -2.63 -4.35 8.96
N MET A 324 -2.60 -4.14 10.29
CA MET A 324 -1.77 -3.08 10.87
C MET A 324 -0.29 -3.29 10.57
N MET A 325 0.20 -4.52 10.63
CA MET A 325 1.57 -4.83 10.23
C MET A 325 1.80 -4.60 8.72
N ASN A 326 0.88 -5.05 7.87
CA ASN A 326 0.93 -4.83 6.43
C ASN A 326 0.98 -3.33 6.05
N LEU A 327 0.20 -2.47 6.75
CA LEU A 327 0.11 -1.03 6.47
C LEU A 327 1.24 -0.20 7.06
N THR A 328 1.70 -0.57 8.26
CA THR A 328 2.67 0.23 9.03
C THR A 328 4.05 -0.40 9.05
N GLY A 329 4.23 -1.52 8.33
CA GLY A 329 5.42 -2.37 8.25
C GLY A 329 5.71 -3.11 9.54
N ASP A 330 6.40 -4.24 9.40
CA ASP A 330 6.38 -5.28 10.43
C ASP A 330 6.87 -4.83 11.81
N GLY A 331 7.99 -4.10 11.87
CA GLY A 331 8.54 -3.65 13.16
C GLY A 331 7.61 -2.69 13.91
N THR A 332 7.04 -1.73 13.19
CA THR A 332 6.15 -0.71 13.76
C THR A 332 4.75 -1.27 14.01
N GLY A 333 4.26 -2.14 13.14
CA GLY A 333 3.00 -2.84 13.36
C GLY A 333 3.09 -3.78 14.55
N LEU A 334 4.20 -4.52 14.70
CA LEU A 334 4.41 -5.37 15.86
C LEU A 334 4.44 -4.56 17.17
N ASP A 335 4.98 -3.34 17.15
CA ASP A 335 4.88 -2.37 18.28
C ASP A 335 3.42 -2.16 18.69
N MET A 336 2.53 -1.89 17.73
CA MET A 336 1.09 -1.72 18.00
C MET A 336 0.44 -3.03 18.49
N VAL A 337 0.75 -4.16 17.85
CA VAL A 337 0.09 -5.44 18.08
C VAL A 337 0.52 -6.07 19.40
N THR A 338 1.74 -5.87 19.85
CA THR A 338 2.21 -6.40 21.15
C THR A 338 1.89 -5.48 22.33
N MET A 339 1.43 -4.26 22.06
CA MET A 339 1.03 -3.30 23.09
C MET A 339 -0.17 -3.83 23.91
N PRO A 340 -0.10 -3.80 25.25
CA PRO A 340 -1.23 -4.11 26.12
C PRO A 340 -2.45 -3.23 25.83
N LEU A 341 -3.66 -3.79 25.98
CA LEU A 341 -4.91 -3.09 25.66
C LEU A 341 -5.06 -1.74 26.39
N SER A 342 -4.73 -1.71 27.69
CA SER A 342 -4.79 -0.49 28.51
C SER A 342 -3.87 0.64 27.98
N MET A 343 -2.77 0.28 27.32
CA MET A 343 -1.90 1.25 26.65
C MET A 343 -2.46 1.65 25.29
N ARG A 344 -3.05 0.72 24.52
CA ARG A 344 -3.61 1.02 23.20
C ARG A 344 -4.68 2.11 23.23
N GLU A 345 -5.43 2.21 24.34
CA GLU A 345 -6.44 3.24 24.56
C GLU A 345 -5.86 4.65 24.74
N GLN A 346 -4.61 4.72 25.22
CA GLN A 346 -3.93 5.98 25.57
C GLN A 346 -2.95 6.43 24.51
N VAL A 347 -2.23 5.50 23.88
CA VAL A 347 -1.13 5.84 22.97
C VAL A 347 -1.66 6.39 21.63
N PRO A 348 -1.27 7.62 21.25
CA PRO A 348 -1.62 8.21 19.96
C PRO A 348 -1.06 7.42 18.78
N THR A 349 -1.87 7.27 17.72
CA THR A 349 -1.47 6.60 16.48
C THR A 349 -0.24 7.24 15.82
N ALA A 350 -0.06 8.56 15.96
CA ALA A 350 1.08 9.29 15.43
C ALA A 350 2.45 8.71 15.84
N ASN A 351 2.56 8.01 16.98
CA ASN A 351 3.80 7.35 17.42
C ASN A 351 4.35 6.33 16.40
N PHE A 352 3.51 5.86 15.49
CA PHE A 352 3.77 4.75 14.58
C PHE A 352 3.79 5.18 13.10
N PHE A 353 3.66 6.46 12.81
CA PHE A 353 3.75 6.98 11.45
C PHE A 353 4.93 7.94 11.33
N GLN A 354 5.44 8.12 10.11
CA GLN A 354 6.24 9.30 9.79
C GLN A 354 5.30 10.51 9.65
N ARG A 355 5.79 11.72 9.91
CA ARG A 355 5.01 12.97 9.81
C ARG A 355 4.20 13.04 8.51
N SER A 356 4.88 12.89 7.37
CA SER A 356 4.26 12.97 6.05
C SER A 356 3.25 11.83 5.78
N GLY A 357 3.45 10.66 6.38
CA GLY A 357 2.51 9.54 6.30
C GLY A 357 1.26 9.80 7.13
N TYR A 358 1.42 10.36 8.33
CA TYR A 358 0.32 10.68 9.23
C TYR A 358 -0.54 11.85 8.73
N GLU A 359 0.08 12.96 8.34
CA GLU A 359 -0.63 14.19 7.94
C GLU A 359 -1.49 13.99 6.68
N ARG A 360 -1.19 12.97 5.86
CA ARG A 360 -1.96 12.59 4.68
C ARG A 360 -2.97 11.47 4.95
N ASN A 361 -3.05 10.96 6.18
CA ASN A 361 -3.90 9.84 6.54
C ASN A 361 -5.09 10.29 7.43
N PRO A 362 -6.23 10.65 6.83
CA PRO A 362 -7.40 11.08 7.59
C PRO A 362 -7.97 10.00 8.50
N VAL A 363 -7.72 8.71 8.22
CA VAL A 363 -8.19 7.62 9.09
C VAL A 363 -7.35 7.59 10.37
N ALA A 364 -6.03 7.62 10.28
CA ALA A 364 -5.16 7.66 11.45
C ALA A 364 -5.41 8.91 12.33
N ILE A 365 -5.67 10.06 11.69
CA ILE A 365 -6.00 11.32 12.38
C ILE A 365 -7.33 11.23 13.13
N ARG A 366 -8.38 10.67 12.52
CA ARG A 366 -9.70 10.55 13.18
C ARG A 366 -9.73 9.47 14.26
N HIS A 367 -8.98 8.40 14.05
CA HIS A 367 -8.90 7.24 14.95
C HIS A 367 -7.57 7.32 15.71
N ASN A 368 -7.48 8.36 16.52
CA ASN A 368 -6.23 8.93 17.02
C ASN A 368 -5.54 8.15 18.15
N THR A 369 -5.97 6.94 18.46
CA THR A 369 -5.30 6.02 19.39
C THR A 369 -5.21 4.64 18.78
N VAL A 370 -4.24 3.83 19.22
CA VAL A 370 -4.03 2.47 18.67
C VAL A 370 -5.31 1.63 18.77
N ALA A 371 -6.02 1.71 19.89
CA ALA A 371 -7.29 1.01 20.10
C ALA A 371 -8.35 1.44 19.07
N LYS A 372 -8.52 2.75 18.85
CA LYS A 372 -9.49 3.27 17.87
C LYS A 372 -9.16 2.87 16.44
N LEU A 373 -7.86 2.88 16.08
CA LEU A 373 -7.42 2.51 14.74
C LEU A 373 -7.65 1.02 14.46
N LEU A 374 -7.30 0.14 15.40
CA LEU A 374 -7.61 -1.29 15.29
C LEU A 374 -9.11 -1.54 15.20
N ALA A 375 -9.90 -0.87 16.06
CA ALA A 375 -11.35 -1.04 16.08
C ALA A 375 -12.02 -0.60 14.76
N VAL A 376 -11.61 0.53 14.16
CA VAL A 376 -12.20 0.94 12.86
C VAL A 376 -11.78 0.03 11.72
N THR A 377 -10.54 -0.49 11.73
CA THR A 377 -10.10 -1.47 10.73
C THR A 377 -10.93 -2.75 10.84
N ASP A 378 -11.12 -3.25 12.06
CA ASP A 378 -11.90 -4.45 12.34
C ASP A 378 -13.37 -4.28 11.91
N ALA A 379 -13.99 -3.15 12.26
CA ALA A 379 -15.38 -2.85 11.86
C ALA A 379 -15.55 -2.76 10.32
N ARG A 380 -14.57 -2.20 9.61
CA ARG A 380 -14.59 -2.14 8.14
C ARG A 380 -14.43 -3.52 7.51
N MET A 381 -13.54 -4.33 8.06
CA MET A 381 -13.38 -5.72 7.66
C MET A 381 -14.70 -6.48 7.79
N ASP A 382 -15.40 -6.34 8.90
CA ASP A 382 -16.68 -7.01 9.12
C ASP A 382 -17.77 -6.53 8.15
N ALA A 383 -17.89 -5.21 7.98
CA ALA A 383 -18.84 -4.65 7.04
C ALA A 383 -18.61 -5.17 5.61
N ASN A 384 -17.35 -5.17 5.15
CA ASN A 384 -17.01 -5.60 3.80
C ASN A 384 -17.03 -7.13 3.63
N SER A 385 -16.86 -7.89 4.70
CA SER A 385 -16.95 -9.37 4.65
C SER A 385 -18.36 -9.85 4.30
N ASN A 386 -19.36 -9.00 4.49
CA ASN A 386 -20.74 -9.29 4.08
C ASN A 386 -20.98 -9.20 2.57
N GLN A 387 -20.03 -8.66 1.80
CA GLN A 387 -20.15 -8.53 0.35
C GLN A 387 -19.98 -9.89 -0.36
N GLN A 388 -20.61 -10.04 -1.52
CA GLN A 388 -20.65 -11.31 -2.24
C GLN A 388 -19.23 -11.84 -2.52
N GLY A 389 -18.32 -10.98 -2.96
CA GLY A 389 -16.97 -11.40 -3.28
C GLY A 389 -16.22 -11.99 -2.09
N ALA A 390 -16.40 -11.43 -0.89
CA ALA A 390 -15.80 -11.92 0.34
C ALA A 390 -16.43 -13.25 0.79
N ARG A 391 -17.74 -13.40 0.62
CA ARG A 391 -18.44 -14.67 0.86
C ARG A 391 -17.97 -15.78 -0.08
N ASP A 392 -17.77 -15.48 -1.36
CA ASP A 392 -17.23 -16.45 -2.32
C ASP A 392 -15.81 -16.89 -1.93
N LEU A 393 -14.99 -15.94 -1.46
CA LEU A 393 -13.63 -16.25 -1.02
C LEU A 393 -13.65 -17.10 0.24
N ALA A 394 -14.53 -16.78 1.20
CA ALA A 394 -14.74 -17.59 2.39
C ALA A 394 -15.19 -19.02 2.04
N ALA A 395 -16.06 -19.18 1.05
CA ALA A 395 -16.50 -20.49 0.56
C ALA A 395 -15.42 -21.27 -0.20
N ALA A 396 -14.31 -20.64 -0.58
CA ALA A 396 -13.18 -21.27 -1.26
C ALA A 396 -12.13 -21.84 -0.31
N PHE A 397 -12.16 -21.46 0.98
CA PHE A 397 -11.33 -22.01 2.05
C PHE A 397 -11.86 -23.34 2.57
#